data_AF-A0A740RMM3-F1
#
_entry.id   AF-A0A740RMM3-F1
#
_cell.length_a   1.000
_cell.length_b   1.000
_cell.length_c   1.000
_cell.angle_alpha   90.00
_cell.angle_beta   90.00
_cell.angle_gamma   90.00
#
_symmetry.space_group_name_H-M   'P 1'
#
loop_
_entity.id
_entity.type
_entity.pdbx_description
1 polymer ?
#
loop_
_entity_poly.entity_id
_entity_poly.type
_entity_poly.pdbx_seq_one_letter_code
_entity_poly.pdbx_strand_id
1 'polypeptide(L)'
;AGGLDSLESWLLRGNGCQWPHSDWHSEQMTTMRHAPGAIRLCWHCDNLLREQFTERLKSIAVENTTKWVLSVVCRDLGFDDMHAVTLPEL
;
A
#
# COMPACT_ATOMS: atom_id res chain seq x y z
N ALA A 1 5.10 -16.31 11.04
CA ALA A 1 4.13 -15.82 10.03
C ALA A 1 3.91 -14.33 10.28
N GLY A 2 3.86 -13.47 9.26
CA GLY A 2 3.52 -12.05 9.49
C GLY A 2 4.18 -11.00 8.60
N GLY A 3 4.66 -11.34 7.40
CA GLY A 3 5.16 -10.33 6.44
C GLY A 3 4.01 -9.59 5.75
N LEU A 4 3.38 -10.25 4.77
CA LEU A 4 2.32 -9.66 3.96
C LEU A 4 1.06 -9.29 4.78
N ASP A 5 0.67 -10.10 5.77
CA ASP A 5 -0.51 -9.80 6.59
C ASP A 5 -0.33 -8.50 7.41
N SER A 6 0.90 -8.21 7.84
CA SER A 6 1.25 -6.96 8.52
C SER A 6 1.28 -5.76 7.57
N LEU A 7 1.74 -5.97 6.32
CA LEU A 7 1.67 -4.96 5.26
C LEU A 7 0.20 -4.61 4.94
N GLU A 8 -0.67 -5.61 4.78
CA GLU A 8 -2.09 -5.41 4.51
C GLU A 8 -2.79 -4.66 5.65
N SER A 9 -2.48 -5.02 6.89
CA SER A 9 -2.99 -4.30 8.07
C SER A 9 -2.48 -2.86 8.13
N TRP A 10 -1.22 -2.60 7.76
CA TRP A 10 -0.67 -1.25 7.67
C TRP A 10 -1.34 -0.43 6.56
N LEU A 11 -1.58 -1.03 5.40
CA LEU A 11 -2.27 -0.39 4.29
C LEU A 11 -3.68 0.05 4.65
N LEU A 12 -4.45 -0.80 5.34
CA LEU A 12 -5.83 -0.49 5.72
C LEU A 12 -5.97 0.73 6.64
N ARG A 13 -4.90 1.10 7.37
CA ARG A 13 -4.84 2.33 8.18
C ARG A 13 -4.63 3.61 7.36
N GLY A 14 -4.21 3.50 6.10
CA GLY A 14 -4.01 4.64 5.20
C GLY A 14 -5.32 5.32 4.79
N ASN A 15 -5.26 6.23 3.81
CA ASN A 15 -6.44 6.95 3.31
C ASN A 15 -6.73 6.67 1.81
N GLY A 16 -8.01 6.53 1.48
CA GLY A 16 -8.51 6.34 0.11
C GLY A 16 -8.08 5.05 -0.62
N CYS A 17 -8.60 4.94 -1.84
CA CYS A 17 -8.18 3.97 -2.86
C CYS A 17 -6.91 4.46 -3.56
N GLN A 18 -5.94 3.57 -3.79
CA GLN A 18 -4.68 3.95 -4.46
C GLN A 18 -4.75 3.90 -5.99
N TRP A 19 -5.87 3.45 -6.57
CA TRP A 19 -6.06 3.41 -8.02
C TRP A 19 -6.71 4.71 -8.52
N PRO A 20 -6.01 5.55 -9.30
CA PRO A 20 -6.51 6.87 -9.69
C PRO A 20 -7.35 6.88 -10.98
N HIS A 21 -7.45 5.74 -11.68
CA HIS A 21 -8.08 5.66 -13.01
C HIS A 21 -9.50 5.10 -12.96
N SER A 22 -10.23 5.36 -11.89
CA SER A 22 -11.64 4.98 -11.78
C SER A 22 -12.44 6.22 -11.43
N ASP A 23 -13.54 6.44 -12.15
CA ASP A 23 -14.41 7.60 -11.93
C ASP A 23 -15.28 7.45 -10.67
N TRP A 24 -15.36 6.24 -10.13
CA TRP A 24 -16.17 5.93 -8.96
C TRP A 24 -15.43 5.03 -7.97
N HIS A 25 -15.53 5.36 -6.68
CA HIS A 25 -14.96 4.57 -5.60
C HIS A 25 -16.01 4.19 -4.57
N SER A 26 -15.99 2.92 -4.16
CA SER A 26 -16.75 2.44 -3.01
C SER A 26 -16.12 2.94 -1.70
N GLU A 27 -16.92 3.11 -0.66
CA GLU A 27 -16.44 3.43 0.70
C GLU A 27 -15.70 2.25 1.36
N GLN A 28 -16.03 1.02 0.95
CA GLN A 28 -15.41 -0.17 1.50
C GLN A 28 -13.99 -0.33 0.96
N MET A 29 -13.01 -0.33 1.86
CA MET A 29 -11.59 -0.52 1.52
C MET A 29 -11.18 -1.99 1.67
N THR A 30 -10.34 -2.44 0.76
CA THR A 30 -9.77 -3.80 0.70
C THR A 30 -8.27 -3.73 0.39
N THR A 31 -7.61 -4.89 0.42
CA THR A 31 -6.24 -5.06 -0.05
C THR A 31 -6.18 -6.10 -1.16
N MET A 32 -5.39 -5.81 -2.20
CA MET A 32 -5.10 -6.73 -3.30
C MET A 32 -3.62 -7.09 -3.27
N ARG A 33 -3.29 -8.37 -3.13
CA ARG A 33 -1.90 -8.83 -3.21
C ARG A 33 -1.41 -8.77 -4.65
N HIS A 34 -0.27 -8.13 -4.86
CA HIS A 34 0.37 -8.01 -6.17
C HIS A 34 1.88 -8.00 -5.97
N ALA A 35 2.59 -9.00 -6.47
CA ALA A 35 4.03 -9.14 -6.21
C ALA A 35 4.80 -7.85 -6.61
N PRO A 36 5.74 -7.38 -5.76
CA PRO A 36 6.24 -8.01 -4.53
C PRO A 36 5.46 -7.66 -3.23
N GLY A 37 4.31 -7.00 -3.30
CA GLY A 37 3.60 -6.48 -2.14
C GLY A 37 2.07 -6.59 -2.20
N ALA A 38 1.40 -5.56 -1.70
CA ALA A 38 -0.04 -5.42 -1.72
C ALA A 38 -0.45 -3.96 -1.99
N ILE A 39 -1.68 -3.76 -2.45
CA ILE A 39 -2.25 -2.47 -2.84
C ILE A 39 -3.54 -2.25 -2.07
N ARG A 40 -3.77 -1.05 -1.54
CA ARG A 40 -5.06 -0.67 -0.99
C ARG A 40 -5.98 -0.16 -2.08
N LEU A 41 -7.13 -0.81 -2.20
CA LEU A 41 -8.16 -0.46 -3.18
C LEU A 41 -9.49 -0.29 -2.45
N CYS A 42 -10.42 0.43 -3.07
CA CYS A 42 -11.82 0.23 -2.70
C CYS A 42 -12.34 -1.06 -3.32
N TRP A 43 -13.43 -1.60 -2.76
CA TRP A 43 -14.06 -2.83 -3.24
C TRP A 43 -14.34 -2.80 -4.75
N HIS A 44 -14.74 -1.65 -5.30
CA HIS A 44 -14.94 -1.51 -6.75
C HIS A 44 -13.66 -1.71 -7.56
N CYS A 45 -12.59 -0.98 -7.21
CA CYS A 45 -11.33 -1.07 -7.93
C CYS A 45 -10.65 -2.44 -7.75
N ASP A 46 -10.83 -3.08 -6.59
CA ASP A 46 -10.36 -4.46 -6.37
C ASP A 46 -11.01 -5.44 -7.35
N ASN A 47 -12.32 -5.32 -7.57
CA ASN A 47 -13.01 -6.15 -8.55
C ASN A 47 -12.61 -5.79 -10.00
N LEU A 48 -12.44 -4.50 -10.30
CA LEU A 48 -12.03 -4.04 -11.63
C LEU A 48 -10.62 -4.51 -12.02
N LEU A 49 -9.70 -4.52 -11.08
CA LEU A 49 -8.27 -4.83 -11.29
C LEU A 49 -7.92 -6.29 -10.98
N ARG A 50 -8.93 -7.10 -10.64
CA ARG A 50 -8.74 -8.52 -10.36
C ARG A 50 -8.05 -9.20 -11.53
N GLU A 51 -7.02 -9.98 -11.22
CA GLU A 51 -6.22 -10.74 -12.20
C GLU A 51 -5.45 -9.88 -13.22
N GLN A 52 -5.39 -8.55 -13.05
CA GLN A 52 -4.54 -7.68 -13.84
C GLN A 52 -3.11 -7.66 -13.30
N PHE A 53 -2.12 -7.78 -14.20
CA PHE A 53 -0.70 -7.72 -13.87
C PHE A 53 -0.03 -6.65 -14.73
N THR A 54 -0.19 -5.39 -14.32
CA THR A 54 0.39 -4.24 -15.02
C THR A 54 1.60 -3.69 -14.27
N GLU A 55 2.50 -3.04 -14.98
CA GLU A 55 3.66 -2.37 -14.38
C GLU A 55 3.24 -1.26 -13.41
N ARG A 56 2.08 -0.63 -13.65
CA ARG A 56 1.48 0.36 -12.76
C ARG A 56 1.10 -0.25 -11.41
N LEU A 57 0.42 -1.40 -11.41
CA LEU A 57 0.06 -2.12 -10.18
C LEU A 57 1.32 -2.59 -9.45
N LYS A 58 2.31 -3.09 -10.19
CA LYS A 58 3.62 -3.43 -9.63
C LYS A 58 4.28 -2.24 -8.95
N SER A 59 4.29 -1.08 -9.59
CA SER A 59 4.87 0.15 -9.04
C SER A 59 4.21 0.55 -7.72
N ILE A 60 2.87 0.52 -7.64
CA ILE A 60 2.13 0.82 -6.40
C ILE A 60 2.48 -0.20 -5.31
N ALA A 61 2.53 -1.50 -5.65
CA ALA A 61 2.86 -2.54 -4.69
C ALA A 61 4.31 -2.43 -4.16
N VAL A 62 5.27 -2.07 -5.01
CA VAL A 62 6.66 -1.80 -4.62
C VAL A 62 6.72 -0.60 -3.67
N GLU A 63 6.07 0.51 -4.02
CA GLU A 63 6.06 1.71 -3.18
C GLU A 63 5.48 1.43 -1.78
N ASN A 64 4.36 0.70 -1.73
CA ASN A 64 3.74 0.29 -0.48
C ASN A 64 4.66 -0.57 0.37
N THR A 65 5.34 -1.55 -0.25
CA THR A 65 6.28 -2.43 0.45
C THR A 65 7.45 -1.63 1.01
N THR A 66 8.04 -0.73 0.22
CA THR A 66 9.15 0.12 0.65
C THR A 66 8.76 1.00 1.84
N LYS A 67 7.62 1.71 1.74
CA LYS A 67 7.12 2.57 2.82
C LYS A 67 6.83 1.79 4.10
N TRP A 68 6.25 0.60 3.97
CA TRP A 68 5.97 -0.27 5.12
C TRP A 68 7.26 -0.76 5.79
N VAL A 69 8.23 -1.27 5.02
CA VAL A 69 9.54 -1.71 5.54
C VAL A 69 10.23 -0.58 6.28
N LEU A 70 10.25 0.63 5.70
CA LEU A 70 10.79 1.81 6.37
C LEU A 70 10.06 2.10 7.68
N SER A 71 8.72 2.04 7.71
CA SER A 71 7.97 2.26 8.96
C SER A 71 8.29 1.22 10.04
N VAL A 72 8.51 -0.05 9.65
CA VAL A 72 8.88 -1.12 10.58
C VAL A 72 10.29 -0.88 11.12
N VAL A 73 11.26 -0.58 10.25
CA VAL A 73 12.65 -0.30 10.65
C VAL A 73 12.72 0.92 11.56
N CYS A 74 12.03 2.02 11.22
CA CYS A 74 12.00 3.22 12.06
C CYS A 74 11.42 2.94 13.44
N ARG A 75 10.28 2.23 13.51
CA ARG A 75 9.65 1.84 14.77
C ARG A 75 10.57 0.95 15.62
N ASP A 76 11.20 -0.04 15.00
CA ASP A 76 12.06 -1.00 15.71
C ASP A 76 13.38 -0.35 16.19
N LEU A 77 13.87 0.69 15.50
CA LEU A 77 15.00 1.50 15.93
C LEU A 77 14.63 2.60 16.94
N GLY A 78 13.36 2.74 17.30
CA GLY A 78 12.89 3.73 18.28
C GLY A 78 12.86 5.17 17.75
N PHE A 79 12.85 5.36 16.42
CA PHE A 79 12.52 6.64 15.84
C PHE A 79 11.00 6.84 15.96
N ASP A 80 10.59 7.65 16.94
CA ASP A 80 9.18 8.02 17.13
C ASP A 80 8.63 8.72 15.87
N ASP A 81 7.34 8.52 15.58
CA ASP A 81 6.55 8.95 14.41
C ASP A 81 6.44 10.50 14.26
N MET A 82 7.42 11.25 14.75
CA MET A 82 7.53 12.71 14.69
C MET A 82 8.65 13.19 13.74
N HIS A 83 9.05 12.35 12.80
CA HIS A 83 9.79 12.80 11.64
C HIS A 83 9.17 12.15 10.41
N ALA A 84 8.26 12.89 9.76
CA ALA A 84 7.98 12.64 8.36
C ALA A 84 9.33 12.65 7.65
N VAL A 85 9.83 11.46 7.33
CA VAL A 85 10.97 11.29 6.44
C VAL A 85 10.47 11.78 5.09
N THR A 86 10.58 13.08 4.86
CA THR A 86 10.68 13.63 3.51
C THR A 86 11.96 13.02 2.97
N LEU A 87 11.84 11.90 2.26
CA LEU A 87 12.91 11.45 1.37
C LEU A 87 13.23 12.63 0.44
N PRO A 88 14.44 13.19 0.47
CA PRO A 88 14.90 14.01 -0.62
C PRO A 88 15.14 13.04 -1.79
N GLU A 89 14.43 13.26 -2.89
CA GLU A 89 14.66 12.60 -4.17
C GLU A 89 16.16 12.76 -4.54
N LEU A 90 16.83 11.65 -4.87
CA LEU A 90 18.15 11.64 -5.49
C LEU A 90 18.03 11.11 -6.92
#